data_AF-A0A382ZHM8-F1
#
_entry.id   AF-A0A382ZHM8-F1
#
_cell.length_a   1.000
_cell.length_b   1.000
_cell.length_c   1.000
_cell.angle_alpha   90.00
_cell.angle_beta   90.00
_cell.angle_gamma   90.00
#
_symmetry.space_group_name_H-M   'P 1'
#
loop_
_entity.id
_entity.type
_entity.pdbx_description
1 polymer ?
#
loop_
_entity_poly.entity_id
_entity_poly.type
_entity_poly.pdbx_seq_one_letter_code
_entity_poly.pdbx_strand_id
1 'polypeptide(L)'
;TQHRGVVPDFSLPVIQYRRDQRESAQENALSWSQIKAARYHSFSTNLVEDEHIQLIRKRHTTRVANSAGFQYMIEKARLDLNAAEKGSFSLLESRRRMERALQDQQTESLDTNFRGSLTTDLGPQTEIQDLANKEILLEAGRILVDMLADVGSLPVLADRDLNNRLSTPVSQQQVNN
;
A
#
# COMPACT_ATOMS: atom_id res chain seq x y z
N THR A 1 -5.87 -6.20 17.54
CA THR A 1 -5.66 -4.93 16.79
C THR A 1 -6.92 -4.05 16.79
N GLN A 2 -7.78 -4.21 17.79
CA GLN A 2 -9.12 -3.61 17.90
C GLN A 2 -9.19 -2.16 17.41
N HIS A 3 -10.12 -1.82 16.53
CA HIS A 3 -10.34 -0.48 15.96
C HIS A 3 -9.20 0.13 15.12
N ARG A 4 -7.93 -0.10 15.50
CA ARG A 4 -6.76 0.54 14.90
C ARG A 4 -6.26 -0.20 13.66
N GLY A 5 -6.52 -1.51 13.57
CA GLY A 5 -5.99 -2.34 12.49
C GLY A 5 -4.45 -2.37 12.50
N VAL A 6 -3.87 -2.55 11.31
CA VAL A 6 -2.43 -2.41 11.05
C VAL A 6 -2.25 -1.20 10.13
N VAL A 7 -1.36 -0.29 10.51
CA VAL A 7 -1.00 0.87 9.69
C VAL A 7 0.20 0.46 8.83
N PRO A 8 0.12 0.54 7.49
CA PRO A 8 1.24 0.22 6.63
C PRO A 8 2.33 1.31 6.71
N ASP A 9 3.60 0.92 6.56
CA ASP A 9 4.74 1.85 6.59
C ASP A 9 4.77 2.83 5.39
N PHE A 10 4.18 2.38 4.28
CA PHE A 10 3.97 3.14 3.04
C PHE A 10 2.47 3.26 2.76
N SER A 11 1.93 4.48 2.87
CA SER A 11 0.51 4.75 2.66
C SER A 11 0.19 5.00 1.19
N LEU A 12 -0.76 4.26 0.64
CA LEU A 12 -1.30 4.53 -0.69
C LEU A 12 -2.39 5.62 -0.62
N PRO A 13 -2.47 6.54 -1.60
CA PRO A 13 -3.35 7.72 -1.52
C PRO A 13 -4.84 7.37 -1.63
N VAL A 14 -5.17 6.21 -2.21
CA VAL A 14 -6.55 5.78 -2.48
C VAL A 14 -7.18 5.11 -1.26
N ILE A 15 -6.39 4.79 -0.22
CA ILE A 15 -6.90 4.12 0.99
C ILE A 15 -7.58 5.15 1.89
N GLN A 16 -8.74 5.65 1.46
CA GLN A 16 -9.65 6.40 2.29
C GLN A 16 -10.77 5.45 2.74
N TYR A 17 -10.58 4.83 3.90
CA TYR A 17 -11.65 4.03 4.51
C TYR A 17 -12.79 4.95 4.93
N ARG A 18 -14.00 4.69 4.44
CA ARG A 18 -15.19 5.37 4.96
C ARG A 18 -15.34 5.01 6.45
N ARG A 19 -15.74 5.99 7.27
CA ARG A 19 -15.81 5.81 8.74
C ARG A 19 -16.72 4.65 9.14
N ASP A 20 -17.73 4.36 8.32
CA ASP A 20 -18.72 3.30 8.49
C ASP A 20 -18.23 1.89 8.09
N GLN A 21 -17.08 1.79 7.42
CA GLN A 21 -16.54 0.52 6.90
C GLN A 21 -15.43 -0.08 7.77
N ARG A 22 -15.36 0.31 9.04
CA ARG A 22 -14.37 -0.18 10.01
C ARG A 22 -15.05 -0.99 11.10
N GLU A 23 -14.28 -1.85 11.77
CA GLU A 23 -14.71 -2.50 13.01
C GLU A 23 -15.16 -1.47 14.06
N SER A 24 -14.47 -0.33 14.15
CA SER A 24 -14.84 0.78 15.04
C SER A 24 -16.19 1.43 14.75
N ALA A 25 -16.80 1.16 13.59
CA ALA A 25 -18.11 1.69 13.24
C ALA A 25 -19.27 0.86 13.82
N GLN A 26 -19.00 -0.34 14.32
CA GLN A 26 -20.03 -1.21 14.87
C GLN A 26 -20.46 -0.70 16.25
N GLU A 27 -21.77 -0.72 16.49
CA GLU A 27 -22.41 -0.17 17.71
C GLU A 27 -21.83 -0.75 19.02
N ASN A 28 -21.53 -2.04 19.02
CA ASN A 28 -21.02 -2.77 20.19
C ASN A 28 -19.56 -3.19 20.05
N ALA A 29 -18.77 -2.47 19.25
CA ALA A 29 -17.35 -2.77 19.12
C ALA A 29 -16.62 -2.56 20.45
N LEU A 30 -15.93 -3.60 20.92
CA LEU A 30 -15.16 -3.54 22.17
C LEU A 30 -14.08 -2.46 22.07
N SER A 31 -13.86 -1.73 23.18
CA SER A 31 -12.83 -0.69 23.24
C SER A 31 -11.43 -1.27 23.04
N TRP A 32 -10.57 -0.48 22.41
CA TRP A 32 -9.16 -0.84 22.29
C TRP A 32 -8.48 -0.90 23.66
N SER A 33 -7.72 -1.95 23.89
CA SER A 33 -6.87 -2.12 25.06
C SER A 33 -5.50 -2.66 24.65
N GLN A 34 -4.49 -2.35 25.46
CA GLN A 34 -3.13 -2.84 25.29
C GLN A 34 -2.74 -3.62 26.54
N ILE A 35 -2.17 -4.80 26.32
CA ILE A 35 -1.62 -5.66 27.38
C ILE A 35 -0.09 -5.62 27.35
N LYS A 36 0.55 -6.16 28.39
CA LYS A 36 2.00 -6.30 28.45
C LYS A 36 2.51 -7.07 27.23
N ALA A 37 3.56 -6.55 26.60
CA ALA A 37 4.20 -7.20 25.46
C ALA A 37 4.71 -8.60 25.84
N ALA A 38 4.49 -9.57 24.95
CA ALA A 38 5.11 -10.88 25.07
C ALA A 38 6.63 -10.76 24.89
N ARG A 39 7.40 -11.63 25.54
CA ARG A 39 8.85 -11.72 25.28
C ARG A 39 9.04 -12.45 23.95
N TYR A 40 9.70 -11.80 23.00
CA TYR A 40 10.08 -12.37 21.71
C TYR A 40 11.49 -11.93 21.33
N HIS A 41 12.16 -12.70 20.49
CA HIS A 41 13.41 -12.28 19.85
C HIS A 41 13.06 -11.71 18.48
N SER A 42 13.43 -10.46 18.23
CA SER A 42 13.26 -9.88 16.89
C SER A 42 14.19 -10.57 15.90
N PHE A 43 13.69 -10.89 14.71
CA PHE A 43 14.51 -11.48 13.64
C PHE A 43 15.63 -10.53 13.19
N SER A 44 15.38 -9.22 13.22
CA SER A 44 16.38 -8.16 13.09
C SER A 44 15.73 -6.84 13.51
N THR A 45 16.46 -6.00 14.25
CA THR A 45 15.95 -4.68 14.69
C THR A 45 16.08 -3.65 13.58
N ASN A 46 16.99 -3.85 12.61
CA ASN A 46 17.35 -2.89 11.57
C ASN A 46 17.56 -3.62 10.22
N LEU A 47 16.50 -4.20 9.64
CA LEU A 47 16.61 -4.74 8.27
C LEU A 47 16.84 -3.62 7.24
N VAL A 48 16.38 -2.40 7.54
CA VAL A 48 16.57 -1.21 6.72
C VAL A 48 16.76 -0.05 7.69
N GLU A 49 17.84 0.72 7.54
CA GLU A 49 18.10 1.90 8.36
C GLU A 49 17.01 2.97 8.14
N ASP A 50 16.69 3.77 9.17
CA ASP A 50 15.60 4.75 9.12
C ASP A 50 15.76 5.75 7.95
N GLU A 51 17.01 6.17 7.68
CA GLU A 51 17.34 7.05 6.55
C GLU A 51 16.99 6.41 5.18
N HIS A 52 17.19 5.10 5.05
CA HIS A 52 16.85 4.36 3.83
C HIS A 52 15.32 4.28 3.67
N ILE A 53 14.57 4.02 4.76
CA ILE A 53 13.09 4.05 4.71
C ILE A 53 12.59 5.43 4.27
N GLN A 54 13.20 6.52 4.73
CA GLN A 54 12.81 7.87 4.29
C GLN A 54 13.11 8.13 2.81
N LEU A 55 14.23 7.61 2.29
CA LEU A 55 14.53 7.66 0.87
C LEU A 55 13.49 6.90 0.03
N ILE A 56 13.16 5.66 0.44
CA ILE A 56 12.15 4.84 -0.24
C ILE A 56 10.79 5.55 -0.21
N ARG A 57 10.42 6.16 0.92
CA ARG A 57 9.18 6.94 1.06
C ARG A 57 9.13 8.13 0.10
N LYS A 58 10.23 8.85 -0.08
CA LYS A 58 10.32 9.95 -1.06
C LYS A 58 10.13 9.43 -2.48
N ARG A 59 10.85 8.36 -2.87
CA ARG A 59 10.72 7.75 -4.20
C ARG A 59 9.28 7.28 -4.48
N HIS A 60 8.70 6.58 -3.51
CA HIS A 60 7.30 6.14 -3.55
C HIS A 60 6.35 7.31 -3.77
N THR A 61 6.45 8.35 -2.94
CA THR A 61 5.59 9.54 -3.02
C THR A 61 5.68 10.21 -4.40
N THR A 62 6.89 10.33 -4.95
CA THR A 62 7.11 10.88 -6.29
C THR A 62 6.47 10.01 -7.39
N ARG A 63 6.62 8.69 -7.33
CA ARG A 63 6.03 7.78 -8.33
C ARG A 63 4.51 7.80 -8.29
N VAL A 64 3.94 7.77 -7.10
CA VAL A 64 2.49 7.85 -6.89
C VAL A 64 1.94 9.17 -7.42
N ALA A 65 2.59 10.30 -7.12
CA ALA A 65 2.15 11.62 -7.58
C ALA A 65 2.14 11.73 -9.12
N ASN A 66 3.09 11.08 -9.79
CA ASN A 66 3.24 11.14 -11.25
C ASN A 66 2.47 10.03 -12.00
N SER A 67 1.83 9.10 -11.31
CA SER A 67 1.12 7.98 -11.94
C SER A 67 -0.31 8.35 -12.32
N ALA A 68 -0.63 8.22 -13.61
CA ALA A 68 -1.99 8.45 -14.10
C ALA A 68 -3.03 7.52 -13.46
N GLY A 69 -2.64 6.28 -13.11
CA GLY A 69 -3.55 5.33 -12.46
C GLY A 69 -3.90 5.75 -11.04
N PHE A 70 -2.91 6.20 -10.25
CA PHE A 70 -3.19 6.73 -8.92
C PHE A 70 -4.03 8.02 -8.98
N GLN A 71 -3.78 8.91 -9.94
CA GLN A 71 -4.60 10.11 -10.12
C GLN A 71 -6.05 9.78 -10.47
N TYR A 72 -6.27 8.84 -11.40
CA TYR A 72 -7.60 8.33 -11.73
C TYR A 72 -8.33 7.78 -10.49
N MET A 73 -7.66 6.94 -9.70
CA MET A 73 -8.26 6.35 -8.51
C MET A 73 -8.61 7.40 -7.43
N ILE A 74 -7.78 8.43 -7.26
CA ILE A 74 -8.06 9.54 -6.33
C ILE A 74 -9.31 10.30 -6.75
N GLU A 75 -9.43 10.67 -8.04
CA GLU A 75 -10.61 11.37 -8.54
C GLU A 75 -11.86 10.51 -8.49
N LYS A 76 -11.75 9.22 -8.81
CA LYS A 76 -12.88 8.28 -8.67
C LYS A 76 -13.35 8.17 -7.23
N ALA A 77 -12.43 8.00 -6.28
CA ALA A 77 -12.75 7.98 -4.86
C ALA A 77 -13.41 9.30 -4.40
N ARG A 78 -12.97 10.46 -4.94
CA ARG A 78 -13.59 11.76 -4.67
C ARG A 78 -15.03 11.83 -5.14
N LEU A 79 -15.33 11.33 -6.34
CA LEU A 79 -16.71 11.25 -6.85
C LEU A 79 -17.58 10.35 -5.97
N ASP A 80 -17.06 9.19 -5.56
CA ASP A 80 -17.78 8.24 -4.72
C ASP A 80 -18.04 8.81 -3.32
N LEU A 81 -17.08 9.53 -2.74
CA LEU A 81 -17.26 10.25 -1.47
C LEU A 81 -18.33 11.33 -1.57
N ASN A 82 -18.27 12.18 -2.60
CA ASN A 82 -19.29 13.20 -2.85
C ASN A 82 -20.69 12.60 -3.04
N ALA A 83 -20.78 11.41 -3.63
CA ALA A 83 -22.04 10.69 -3.76
C ALA A 83 -22.52 10.10 -2.42
N ALA A 84 -21.61 9.56 -1.62
CA ALA A 84 -21.90 8.96 -0.32
C ALA A 84 -22.29 9.99 0.76
N GLU A 85 -21.82 11.24 0.66
CA GLU A 85 -22.20 12.33 1.56
C GLU A 85 -23.63 12.84 1.33
N LYS A 86 -24.28 12.48 0.20
CA LYS A 86 -25.67 12.85 -0.06
C LYS A 86 -26.62 12.10 0.86
N GLY A 87 -27.11 12.78 1.90
CA GLY A 87 -28.08 12.24 2.86
C GLY A 87 -29.55 12.35 2.44
N SER A 88 -29.86 12.98 1.30
CA SER A 88 -31.24 13.17 0.83
C SER A 88 -31.32 13.04 -0.69
N PHE A 89 -32.42 12.47 -1.19
CA PHE A 89 -32.64 12.25 -2.62
C PHE A 89 -33.99 12.81 -3.05
N SER A 90 -34.04 13.35 -4.27
CA SER A 90 -35.29 13.76 -4.89
C SER A 90 -36.12 12.55 -5.31
N LEU A 91 -37.43 12.59 -5.08
CA LEU A 91 -38.37 11.59 -5.60
C LEU A 91 -38.88 11.94 -7.02
N LEU A 92 -38.64 13.16 -7.49
CA LEU A 92 -39.01 13.57 -8.84
C LEU A 92 -38.16 12.84 -9.88
N GLU A 93 -38.81 12.08 -10.75
CA GLU A 93 -38.16 11.24 -11.77
C GLU A 93 -37.28 12.05 -12.72
N SER A 94 -37.76 13.18 -13.24
CA SER A 94 -36.99 14.01 -14.17
C SER A 94 -35.68 14.50 -13.55
N ARG A 95 -35.71 14.89 -12.26
CA ARG A 95 -34.51 15.27 -11.51
C ARG A 95 -33.57 14.08 -11.33
N ARG A 96 -34.08 12.90 -10.99
CA ARG A 96 -33.28 11.67 -10.82
C ARG A 96 -32.59 11.23 -12.12
N ARG A 97 -33.25 11.40 -13.28
CA ARG A 97 -32.65 11.13 -14.60
C ARG A 97 -31.50 12.08 -14.90
N MET A 98 -31.67 13.38 -14.62
CA MET A 98 -30.59 14.36 -14.79
C MET A 98 -29.40 14.10 -13.85
N GLU A 99 -29.66 13.79 -12.58
CA GLU A 99 -28.60 13.44 -11.61
C GLU A 99 -27.78 12.24 -12.07
N ARG A 100 -28.44 11.17 -12.55
CA ARG A 100 -27.77 9.98 -13.07
C ARG A 100 -26.94 10.31 -14.31
N ALA A 101 -27.52 11.01 -15.29
CA ALA A 101 -26.81 11.37 -16.51
C ALA A 101 -25.54 12.20 -16.22
N LEU A 102 -25.60 13.11 -15.24
CA LEU A 102 -24.43 13.88 -14.81
C LEU A 102 -23.35 12.99 -14.19
N GLN A 103 -23.74 12.03 -13.33
CA GLN A 103 -22.80 11.08 -12.72
C GLN A 103 -22.15 10.15 -13.74
N ASP A 104 -22.93 9.67 -14.70
CA ASP A 104 -22.47 8.82 -15.79
C ASP A 104 -21.48 9.60 -16.66
N GLN A 105 -21.80 10.83 -17.04
CA GLN A 105 -20.91 11.72 -17.80
C GLN A 105 -19.59 12.01 -17.06
N GLN A 106 -19.66 12.26 -15.75
CA GLN A 106 -18.46 12.47 -14.93
C GLN A 106 -17.58 11.22 -14.92
N THR A 107 -18.17 10.04 -14.73
CA THR A 107 -17.44 8.77 -14.73
C THR A 107 -16.82 8.48 -16.09
N GLU A 108 -17.59 8.62 -17.17
CA GLU A 108 -17.12 8.41 -18.55
C GLU A 108 -15.98 9.36 -18.93
N SER A 109 -16.03 10.61 -18.46
CA SER A 109 -14.95 11.57 -18.70
C SER A 109 -13.63 11.17 -18.00
N LEU A 110 -13.69 10.68 -16.76
CA LEU A 110 -12.52 10.18 -16.04
C LEU A 110 -11.95 8.94 -16.73
N ASP A 111 -12.83 8.01 -17.10
CA ASP A 111 -12.48 6.77 -17.79
C ASP A 111 -11.79 7.03 -19.13
N THR A 112 -12.32 7.97 -19.91
CA THR A 112 -11.75 8.39 -21.19
C THR A 112 -10.39 9.07 -21.03
N ASN A 113 -10.25 9.97 -20.04
CA ASN A 113 -8.99 10.64 -19.76
C ASN A 113 -7.91 9.64 -19.34
N PHE A 114 -8.25 8.68 -18.49
CA PHE A 114 -7.30 7.64 -18.07
C PHE A 114 -6.96 6.69 -19.23
N ARG A 115 -7.94 6.26 -20.05
CA ARG A 115 -7.67 5.52 -21.29
C ARG A 115 -6.71 6.26 -22.22
N GLY A 116 -6.89 7.57 -22.40
CA GLY A 116 -6.00 8.41 -23.21
C GLY A 116 -4.57 8.53 -22.65
N SER A 117 -4.39 8.34 -21.34
CA SER A 117 -3.06 8.33 -20.70
C SER A 117 -2.29 7.02 -20.88
N LEU A 118 -2.98 5.96 -21.28
CA LEU A 118 -2.41 4.62 -21.45
C LEU A 118 -1.80 4.48 -22.85
N THR A 119 -0.59 3.93 -22.92
CA THR A 119 0.13 3.71 -24.18
C THR A 119 -0.33 2.47 -24.93
N THR A 120 -1.13 1.62 -24.28
CA THR A 120 -1.57 0.32 -24.81
C THR A 120 -3.04 0.40 -25.18
N ASP A 121 -3.37 -0.01 -26.40
CA ASP A 121 -4.76 -0.18 -26.82
C ASP A 121 -5.37 -1.36 -26.06
N LEU A 122 -6.31 -1.05 -25.17
CA LEU A 122 -6.94 -2.04 -24.29
C LEU A 122 -8.24 -2.49 -24.93
N GLY A 123 -8.38 -3.81 -25.06
CA GLY A 123 -9.61 -4.39 -25.58
C GLY A 123 -10.85 -3.94 -24.79
N PRO A 124 -12.02 -3.89 -25.45
CA PRO A 124 -13.26 -3.29 -24.92
C PRO A 124 -13.80 -3.96 -23.64
N GLN A 125 -13.29 -5.14 -23.29
CA GLN A 125 -13.69 -5.92 -22.11
C GLN A 125 -12.84 -5.64 -20.86
N THR A 126 -11.80 -4.80 -20.96
CA THR A 126 -10.96 -4.50 -19.79
C THR A 126 -11.64 -3.46 -18.93
N GLU A 127 -12.00 -3.86 -17.71
CA GLU A 127 -12.50 -2.94 -16.70
C GLU A 127 -11.40 -1.94 -16.32
N ILE A 128 -11.70 -0.66 -16.49
CA ILE A 128 -10.72 0.44 -16.34
C ILE A 128 -10.22 0.51 -14.90
N GLN A 129 -11.13 0.29 -13.96
CA GLN A 129 -10.82 0.26 -12.54
C GLN A 129 -9.80 -0.83 -12.21
N ASP A 130 -9.95 -2.03 -12.76
CA ASP A 130 -9.00 -3.13 -12.54
C ASP A 130 -7.61 -2.81 -13.08
N LEU A 131 -7.54 -2.10 -14.20
CA LEU A 131 -6.27 -1.66 -14.75
C LEU A 131 -5.60 -0.63 -13.83
N ALA A 132 -6.36 0.34 -13.32
CA ALA A 132 -5.84 1.30 -12.35
C ALA A 132 -5.39 0.60 -11.05
N ASN A 133 -6.15 -0.39 -10.58
CA ASN A 133 -5.82 -1.16 -9.38
C ASN A 133 -4.51 -1.95 -9.52
N LYS A 134 -4.10 -2.33 -10.73
CA LYS A 134 -2.78 -2.97 -10.94
C LYS A 134 -1.61 -2.07 -10.56
N GLU A 135 -1.77 -0.74 -10.62
CA GLU A 135 -0.72 0.19 -10.17
C GLU A 135 -0.37 0.02 -8.69
N ILE A 136 -1.32 -0.43 -7.85
CA ILE A 136 -1.05 -0.76 -6.45
C ILE A 136 0.00 -1.88 -6.35
N LEU A 137 -0.23 -2.97 -7.09
CA LEU A 137 0.67 -4.12 -7.08
C LEU A 137 2.02 -3.78 -7.69
N LEU A 138 2.03 -3.01 -8.78
CA LEU A 138 3.25 -2.55 -9.42
C LEU A 138 4.06 -1.64 -8.49
N GLU A 139 3.41 -0.72 -7.78
CA GLU A 139 4.10 0.16 -6.82
C GLU A 139 4.62 -0.62 -5.61
N ALA A 140 3.86 -1.60 -5.10
CA ALA A 140 4.37 -2.50 -4.05
C ALA A 140 5.62 -3.26 -4.51
N GLY A 141 5.64 -3.73 -5.77
CA GLY A 141 6.82 -4.33 -6.38
C GLY A 141 8.00 -3.36 -6.50
N ARG A 142 7.75 -2.10 -6.86
CA ARG A 142 8.80 -1.06 -6.92
C ARG A 142 9.35 -0.72 -5.54
N ILE A 143 8.51 -0.66 -4.50
CA ILE A 143 8.95 -0.50 -3.11
C ILE A 143 9.82 -1.67 -2.67
N LEU A 144 9.44 -2.91 -3.01
CA LEU A 144 10.25 -4.10 -2.73
C LEU A 144 11.62 -4.00 -3.42
N VAL A 145 11.65 -3.60 -4.69
CA VAL A 145 12.91 -3.42 -5.43
C VAL A 145 13.75 -2.31 -4.82
N ASP A 146 13.16 -1.17 -4.43
CA ASP A 146 13.89 -0.11 -3.73
C ASP A 146 14.48 -0.62 -2.42
N MET A 147 13.69 -1.38 -1.65
CA MET A 147 14.14 -1.99 -0.41
C MET A 147 15.32 -2.93 -0.64
N LEU A 148 15.25 -3.79 -1.67
CA LEU A 148 16.28 -4.77 -2.05
C LEU A 148 17.54 -4.14 -2.68
N ALA A 149 17.38 -3.10 -3.49
CA ALA A 149 18.51 -2.43 -4.15
C ALA A 149 19.39 -1.68 -3.15
N ASP A 150 18.80 -1.17 -2.07
CA ASP A 150 19.54 -0.58 -0.95
C ASP A 150 20.19 -1.64 -0.04
N VAL A 151 19.79 -2.93 -0.12
CA VAL A 151 20.41 -4.06 0.61
C VAL A 151 21.85 -4.32 0.18
N GLY A 152 22.28 -3.84 -0.99
CA GLY A 152 23.70 -3.86 -1.38
C GLY A 152 24.62 -3.14 -0.38
N SER A 153 24.05 -2.31 0.52
CA SER A 153 24.73 -1.64 1.63
C SER A 153 24.48 -2.29 3.01
N LEU A 154 23.72 -3.39 3.10
CA LEU A 154 23.40 -4.05 4.36
C LEU A 154 24.45 -5.13 4.72
N PRO A 155 25.02 -5.09 5.94
CA PRO A 155 26.00 -6.08 6.41
C PRO A 155 25.41 -7.50 6.57
N VAL A 156 24.09 -7.65 6.54
CA VAL A 156 23.38 -8.92 6.78
C VAL A 156 23.61 -9.96 5.66
N LEU A 157 23.95 -9.53 4.45
CA LEU A 157 24.37 -10.46 3.38
C LEU A 157 25.88 -10.76 3.40
N ALA A 158 26.70 -9.88 3.97
CA ALA A 158 28.13 -10.12 4.14
C ALA A 158 28.42 -11.20 5.21
N ASP A 159 27.52 -11.36 6.19
CA ASP A 159 27.72 -12.28 7.31
C ASP A 159 27.40 -13.76 6.98
N ARG A 160 26.81 -14.03 5.81
CA ARG A 160 26.60 -15.42 5.34
C ARG A 160 27.87 -16.09 4.83
N ASP A 161 28.90 -15.32 4.46
CA ASP A 161 30.14 -15.85 3.89
C ASP A 161 31.17 -16.30 4.94
N LEU A 162 30.94 -16.06 6.24
CA LEU A 162 31.87 -16.48 7.30
C LEU A 162 31.68 -17.94 7.76
N ASN A 163 30.56 -18.57 7.42
CA ASN A 163 30.26 -19.95 7.84
C ASN A 163 30.86 -21.03 6.91
N ASN A 164 31.66 -20.64 5.90
CA ASN A 164 32.33 -21.58 4.99
C ASN A 164 33.87 -21.61 5.15
N ARG A 165 34.40 -21.15 6.28
CA ARG A 165 35.82 -21.39 6.59
C ARG A 165 35.98 -22.81 7.13
N LEU A 166 36.57 -23.66 6.28
CA LEU A 166 37.14 -24.97 6.60
C LEU A 166 37.70 -24.99 8.03
N SER A 167 37.18 -25.95 8.80
CA SER A 167 37.59 -26.28 10.16
C SER A 167 39.12 -26.30 10.29
N THR A 168 39.70 -25.34 10.99
CA THR A 168 41.06 -25.48 11.52
C THR A 168 41.01 -26.52 12.65
N PRO A 169 41.85 -27.57 12.61
CA PRO A 169 41.88 -28.54 13.70
C PRO A 169 42.46 -27.87 14.95
N VAL A 170 41.70 -27.94 16.04
CA VAL A 170 42.15 -27.58 17.39
C VAL A 170 43.23 -28.58 17.79
N SER A 171 44.46 -28.11 17.98
CA SER A 171 45.53 -28.90 18.60
C SER A 171 45.13 -29.25 20.03
N GLN A 172 45.04 -30.55 20.32
CA GLN A 172 44.88 -31.09 21.65
C GLN A 172 46.07 -30.64 22.53
N GLN A 173 45.79 -29.86 23.58
CA GLN A 173 46.74 -29.66 24.67
C GLN A 173 46.86 -30.98 25.43
N GLN A 174 48.03 -31.61 25.29
CA GLN A 174 48.46 -32.72 26.12
C GLN A 174 48.61 -32.25 27.57
N VAL A 175 47.89 -32.93 28.44
CA VAL A 175 48.19 -33.10 29.86
C VAL A 175 49.62 -33.64 29.98
N ASN A 176 50.44 -33.05 30.84
CA ASN A 176 51.52 -33.77 31.54
C ASN A 176 51.97 -32.99 32.79
N ASN A 177 51.74 -33.65 33.94
CA ASN A 177 52.40 -33.65 35.26
C ASN A 177 52.88 -32.34 35.89
#